data_AF-A0A2G8LP13-F1
#
_entry.id   AF-A0A2G8LP13-F1
#
_cell.length_a   1.000
_cell.length_b   1.000
_cell.length_c   1.000
_cell.angle_alpha   90.00
_cell.angle_beta   90.00
_cell.angle_gamma   90.00
#
_symmetry.space_group_name_H-M   'P 1'
#
loop_
_entity.id
_entity.type
_entity.pdbx_description
1 polymer ?
#
loop_
_entity_poly.entity_id
_entity_poly.type
_entity_poly.pdbx_seq_one_letter_code
_entity_poly.pdbx_strand_id
1 'polypeptide(L)'
;MVAVLGETTGYLALKRIHSQMINHPEGEQILRERPRINTHTVDMDLLAQLPEGTLGREYQRFMTKNNITSDSRAAVQYVDDGELAYVMQRYREVHDFTIVSWDADDDARRSRGEVVRDGQY
;
A
#
# COMPACT_ATOMS: atom_id res chain seq x y z
N MET A 1 8.69 -8.34 -11.41
CA MET A 1 8.99 -9.74 -11.02
C MET A 1 8.77 -10.05 -9.53
N VAL A 2 8.85 -9.09 -8.61
CA VAL A 2 8.60 -9.33 -7.16
C VAL A 2 7.15 -9.78 -6.88
N ALA A 3 6.18 -9.23 -7.59
CA ALA A 3 4.76 -9.57 -7.47
C ALA A 3 4.48 -11.08 -7.67
N VAL A 4 5.04 -11.67 -8.73
CA VAL A 4 4.83 -13.09 -9.09
C VAL A 4 5.54 -14.03 -8.11
N LEU A 5 6.73 -13.64 -7.62
CA LEU A 5 7.42 -14.39 -6.57
C LEU A 5 6.60 -14.43 -5.27
N GLY A 6 6.02 -13.29 -4.87
CA GLY A 6 5.13 -13.20 -3.72
C GLY A 6 3.85 -14.04 -3.87
N GLU A 7 3.26 -14.09 -5.07
CA GLU A 7 2.09 -14.93 -5.34
C GLU A 7 2.40 -16.43 -5.26
N THR A 8 3.55 -16.85 -5.79
CA THR A 8 3.92 -18.27 -5.89
C THR A 8 4.53 -18.85 -4.60
N THR A 9 5.10 -18.01 -3.72
CA THR A 9 5.76 -18.47 -2.48
C THR A 9 5.07 -18.01 -1.20
N GLY A 10 4.15 -17.04 -1.28
CA GLY A 10 3.56 -16.37 -0.12
C GLY A 10 2.37 -17.07 0.53
N TYR A 11 1.95 -18.26 0.06
CA TYR A 11 0.71 -18.92 0.48
C TYR A 11 0.55 -19.05 2.01
N LEU A 12 1.59 -19.49 2.72
CA LEU A 12 1.55 -19.61 4.18
C LEU A 12 1.45 -18.26 4.90
N ALA A 13 2.09 -17.22 4.35
CA ALA A 13 2.00 -15.86 4.89
C ALA A 13 0.61 -15.27 4.67
N LEU A 14 0.05 -15.42 3.45
CA LEU A 14 -1.32 -15.00 3.13
C LEU A 14 -2.34 -15.69 4.02
N LYS A 15 -2.21 -17.00 4.25
CA LYS A 15 -3.09 -17.74 5.15
C LYS A 15 -3.03 -17.22 6.59
N ARG A 16 -1.83 -16.90 7.09
CA ARG A 16 -1.65 -16.30 8.43
C ARG A 16 -2.30 -14.92 8.53
N ILE A 17 -2.08 -14.05 7.54
CA ILE A 17 -2.69 -12.72 7.49
C ILE A 17 -4.21 -12.84 7.44
N HIS A 18 -4.74 -13.72 6.59
CA HIS A 18 -6.17 -13.99 6.50
C HIS A 18 -6.76 -14.45 7.83
N SER A 19 -6.11 -15.40 8.50
CA SER A 19 -6.54 -15.83 9.84
C SER A 19 -6.53 -14.70 10.87
N GLN A 20 -5.54 -13.80 10.83
CA GLN A 20 -5.53 -12.65 11.73
C GLN A 20 -6.66 -11.66 11.41
N MET A 21 -6.95 -11.43 10.13
CA MET A 21 -8.04 -10.56 9.71
C MET A 21 -9.41 -11.09 10.16
N ILE A 22 -9.68 -12.40 10.00
CA ILE A 22 -10.94 -13.00 10.48
C ILE A 22 -11.12 -12.85 12.00
N ASN A 23 -10.03 -12.95 12.76
CA ASN A 23 -10.09 -12.88 14.23
C ASN A 23 -10.17 -11.44 14.78
N HIS A 24 -10.19 -10.42 13.92
CA HIS A 24 -10.27 -9.03 14.32
C HIS A 24 -11.52 -8.37 13.70
N PRO A 25 -12.34 -7.61 14.46
CA PRO A 25 -13.58 -7.04 13.95
C PRO A 25 -13.38 -6.13 12.72
N GLU A 26 -12.33 -5.29 12.73
CA GLU A 26 -11.99 -4.46 11.56
C GLU A 26 -11.46 -5.30 10.38
N GLY A 27 -10.73 -6.39 10.67
CA GLY A 27 -10.20 -7.26 9.63
C GLY A 27 -11.32 -8.02 8.92
N GLU A 28 -12.29 -8.52 9.69
CA GLU A 28 -13.52 -9.14 9.17
C GLU A 28 -14.32 -8.15 8.32
N GLN A 29 -14.46 -6.90 8.78
CA GLN A 29 -15.11 -5.85 8.01
C GLN A 29 -14.39 -5.61 6.66
N ILE A 30 -13.06 -5.55 6.65
CA ILE A 30 -12.27 -5.37 5.43
C ILE A 30 -12.42 -6.57 4.47
N LEU A 31 -12.49 -7.79 4.99
CA LEU A 31 -12.70 -8.99 4.17
C LEU A 31 -14.11 -9.04 3.55
N ARG A 32 -15.11 -8.49 4.27
CA ARG A 32 -16.51 -8.41 3.82
C ARG A 32 -16.73 -7.30 2.79
N GLU A 33 -16.30 -6.09 3.11
CA GLU A 33 -16.54 -4.89 2.28
C GLU A 33 -15.62 -4.82 1.06
N ARG A 34 -14.50 -5.55 1.12
CA ARG A 34 -13.48 -5.63 0.08
C ARG A 34 -13.08 -4.26 -0.51
N PRO A 35 -12.81 -3.23 0.31
CA PRO A 35 -12.48 -1.90 -0.20
C PRO A 35 -11.23 -1.94 -1.07
N ARG A 36 -11.30 -1.27 -2.22
CA ARG A 36 -10.21 -1.20 -3.19
C ARG A 36 -9.62 0.20 -3.22
N ILE A 37 -8.32 0.27 -3.43
CA ILE A 37 -7.61 1.53 -3.60
C ILE A 37 -7.09 1.59 -5.03
N ASN A 38 -7.79 2.37 -5.84
CA ASN A 38 -7.47 2.67 -7.22
C ASN A 38 -7.84 4.13 -7.52
N THR A 39 -7.47 4.63 -8.70
CA THR A 39 -7.78 6.01 -9.13
C THR A 39 -9.27 6.33 -9.22
N HIS A 40 -10.14 5.31 -9.26
CA HIS A 40 -11.59 5.50 -9.32
C HIS A 40 -12.20 5.68 -7.93
N THR A 41 -11.51 5.21 -6.90
CA THR A 41 -11.91 5.33 -5.48
C THR A 41 -11.21 6.48 -4.76
N VAL A 42 -10.06 6.93 -5.28
CA VAL A 42 -9.24 7.98 -4.68
C VAL A 42 -9.02 9.08 -5.70
N ASP A 43 -9.58 10.25 -5.43
CA ASP A 43 -9.40 11.46 -6.24
C ASP A 43 -8.04 12.10 -5.95
N MET A 44 -7.11 11.93 -6.88
CA MET A 44 -5.75 12.44 -6.76
C MET A 44 -5.68 13.96 -6.82
N ASP A 45 -6.60 14.61 -7.53
CA ASP A 45 -6.66 16.07 -7.63
C ASP A 45 -7.16 16.66 -6.31
N LEU A 46 -8.07 15.98 -5.62
CA LEU A 46 -8.48 16.33 -4.25
C LEU A 46 -7.32 16.16 -3.26
N LEU A 47 -6.56 15.05 -3.37
CA LEU A 47 -5.40 14.81 -2.50
C LEU A 47 -4.30 15.86 -2.68
N ALA A 48 -4.10 16.37 -3.90
CA ALA A 48 -3.16 17.45 -4.18
C ALA A 48 -3.52 18.77 -3.48
N GLN A 49 -4.81 18.99 -3.21
CA GLN A 49 -5.32 20.20 -2.56
C GLN A 49 -5.23 20.14 -1.03
N LEU A 50 -4.92 18.98 -0.44
CA LEU A 50 -4.78 18.84 1.00
C LEU A 50 -3.55 19.60 1.53
N PRO A 51 -3.56 20.05 2.79
CA PRO A 51 -2.41 20.70 3.43
C PRO A 51 -1.14 19.85 3.38
N GLU A 52 0.01 20.51 3.31
CA GLU A 52 1.32 19.87 3.41
C GLU A 52 1.46 19.11 4.75
N GLY A 53 2.11 17.96 4.73
CA GLY A 53 2.23 17.06 5.88
C GLY A 53 1.03 16.16 6.14
N THR A 54 -0.06 16.27 5.36
CA THR A 54 -1.12 15.25 5.37
C THR A 54 -0.68 14.04 4.55
N LEU A 55 -1.08 12.83 4.98
CA LEU A 55 -0.76 11.59 4.27
C LEU A 55 -1.22 11.62 2.81
N GLY A 56 -2.39 12.20 2.54
CA GLY A 56 -2.93 12.33 1.19
C GLY A 56 -2.07 13.20 0.27
N ARG A 57 -1.60 14.34 0.77
CA ARG A 57 -0.72 15.25 0.02
C ARG A 57 0.63 14.62 -0.27
N GLU A 58 1.23 13.95 0.72
CA GLU A 58 2.50 13.24 0.52
C GLU A 58 2.34 12.03 -0.40
N TYR A 59 1.20 11.35 -0.38
CA TYR A 59 0.90 10.27 -1.30
C TYR A 59 0.86 10.74 -2.75
N GLN A 60 0.15 11.83 -3.02
CA GLN A 60 0.11 12.43 -4.35
C GLN A 60 1.50 12.91 -4.80
N ARG A 61 2.27 13.53 -3.88
CA ARG A 61 3.62 14.01 -4.15
C ARG A 61 4.56 12.85 -4.47
N PHE A 62 4.51 11.77 -3.71
CA PHE A 62 5.29 10.56 -3.94
C PHE A 62 4.96 9.92 -5.29
N MET A 63 3.69 9.83 -5.66
CA MET A 63 3.28 9.30 -6.95
C MET A 63 3.76 10.15 -8.12
N THR A 64 3.62 11.47 -8.01
CA THR A 64 4.08 12.43 -9.02
C THR A 64 5.61 12.37 -9.16
N LYS A 65 6.35 12.32 -8.05
CA LYS A 65 7.82 12.23 -8.00
C LYS A 65 8.36 10.96 -8.66
N ASN A 66 7.70 9.82 -8.44
CA ASN A 66 8.12 8.52 -8.98
C ASN A 66 7.48 8.19 -10.34
N ASN A 67 6.62 9.07 -10.86
CA ASN A 67 5.88 8.87 -12.11
C ASN A 67 5.13 7.52 -12.14
N ILE A 68 4.54 7.16 -11.01
CA ILE A 68 3.74 5.93 -10.80
C ILE A 68 2.28 6.29 -10.56
N THR A 69 1.37 5.41 -10.97
CA THR A 69 -0.09 5.53 -10.74
C THR A 69 -0.57 4.38 -9.88
N SER A 70 -1.55 4.61 -9.00
CA SER A 70 -2.18 3.56 -8.18
C SER A 70 -2.70 2.36 -8.99
N ASP A 71 -3.06 2.59 -10.26
CA ASP A 71 -3.56 1.55 -11.18
C ASP A 71 -2.46 0.72 -11.86
N SER A 72 -1.18 1.07 -11.75
CA SER A 72 -0.11 0.30 -12.40
C SER A 72 0.15 -1.05 -11.73
N ARG A 73 -0.58 -1.39 -10.67
CA ARG A 73 -0.49 -2.67 -9.98
C ARG A 73 -1.36 -3.69 -10.68
N ALA A 74 -0.69 -4.59 -11.41
CA ALA A 74 -1.34 -5.75 -12.01
C ALA A 74 -2.17 -6.51 -10.95
N ALA A 75 -3.41 -6.82 -11.33
CA ALA A 75 -4.30 -7.65 -10.52
C ALA A 75 -3.60 -8.97 -10.19
N VAL A 76 -3.77 -9.47 -8.97
CA VAL A 76 -3.31 -10.82 -8.60
C VAL A 76 -3.96 -11.83 -9.55
N GLN A 77 -3.14 -12.67 -10.21
CA GLN A 77 -3.61 -13.61 -11.24
C GLN A 77 -3.33 -15.08 -10.88
N TYR A 78 -2.42 -15.34 -9.95
CA TYR A 78 -1.90 -16.69 -9.68
C TYR A 78 -2.22 -17.21 -8.27
N VAL A 79 -3.20 -16.62 -7.59
CA VAL A 79 -3.71 -17.11 -6.30
C VAL A 79 -5.11 -17.69 -6.51
N ASP A 80 -5.23 -19.01 -6.37
CA ASP A 80 -6.47 -19.75 -6.67
C ASP A 80 -7.61 -19.48 -5.67
N ASP A 81 -7.26 -19.14 -4.43
CA ASP A 81 -8.21 -18.81 -3.38
C ASP A 81 -8.60 -17.32 -3.47
N GLY A 82 -9.89 -17.05 -3.72
CA GLY A 82 -10.40 -15.70 -3.91
C GLY A 82 -10.25 -14.78 -2.68
N GLU A 83 -10.22 -15.32 -1.46
CA GLU A 83 -9.98 -14.53 -0.24
C GLU A 83 -8.49 -14.22 -0.09
N LEU A 84 -7.62 -15.20 -0.32
CA LEU A 84 -6.18 -14.98 -0.28
C LEU A 84 -5.70 -14.07 -1.42
N ALA A 85 -6.32 -14.15 -2.59
CA ALA A 85 -6.07 -13.25 -3.72
C ALA A 85 -6.42 -11.81 -3.33
N TYR A 86 -7.55 -11.61 -2.66
CA TYR A 86 -7.94 -10.30 -2.13
C TYR A 86 -6.95 -9.80 -1.07
N VAL A 87 -6.51 -10.64 -0.13
CA VAL A 87 -5.51 -10.27 0.88
C VAL A 87 -4.19 -9.86 0.23
N MET A 88 -3.71 -10.61 -0.77
CA MET A 88 -2.49 -10.30 -1.50
C MET A 88 -2.60 -8.96 -2.26
N GLN A 89 -3.76 -8.74 -2.88
CA GLN A 89 -4.04 -7.50 -3.61
C GLN A 89 -4.15 -6.29 -2.67
N ARG A 90 -4.80 -6.46 -1.53
CA ARG A 90 -4.90 -5.43 -0.49
C ARG A 90 -3.53 -5.08 0.09
N TYR A 91 -2.69 -6.10 0.35
CA TYR A 91 -1.31 -5.91 0.80
C TYR A 91 -0.51 -5.09 -0.21
N ARG A 92 -0.66 -5.36 -1.51
CA ARG A 92 -0.04 -4.53 -2.56
C ARG A 92 -0.54 -3.10 -2.48
N GLU A 93 -1.84 -2.86 -2.40
CA GLU A 93 -2.38 -1.50 -2.41
C GLU A 93 -1.91 -0.68 -1.20
N VAL A 94 -1.81 -1.31 -0.01
CA VAL A 94 -1.39 -0.61 1.23
C VAL A 94 0.12 -0.42 1.33
N HIS A 95 0.92 -1.27 0.69
CA HIS A 95 2.38 -1.18 0.73
C HIS A 95 2.89 0.22 0.32
N ASP A 96 2.25 0.87 -0.65
CA ASP A 96 2.65 2.22 -1.06
C ASP A 96 2.40 3.26 0.02
N PHE A 97 1.34 3.13 0.82
CA PHE A 97 1.13 4.02 1.96
C PHE A 97 2.23 3.88 3.01
N THR A 98 2.70 2.66 3.25
CA THR A 98 3.80 2.45 4.20
C THR A 98 5.11 3.06 3.70
N ILE A 99 5.39 2.97 2.39
CA ILE A 99 6.55 3.66 1.79
C ILE A 99 6.39 5.17 1.89
N VAL A 100 5.23 5.71 1.51
CA VAL A 100 4.96 7.15 1.55
C VAL A 100 5.10 7.70 2.96
N SER A 101 4.58 6.99 3.97
CA SER A 101 4.73 7.39 5.36
C SER A 101 6.19 7.41 5.80
N TRP A 102 7.02 6.49 5.32
CA TRP A 102 8.45 6.47 5.59
C TRP A 102 9.18 7.59 4.84
N ASP A 103 8.93 7.78 3.54
CA ASP A 103 9.56 8.84 2.72
C ASP A 103 9.21 10.23 3.26
N ALA A 104 7.97 10.44 3.70
CA ALA A 104 7.53 11.67 4.34
C ALA A 104 8.23 11.93 5.68
N ASP A 105 8.40 10.90 6.51
CA ASP A 105 9.15 11.01 7.78
C ASP A 105 10.64 11.29 7.50
N ASP A 106 11.21 10.69 6.47
CA ASP A 106 12.60 10.88 6.06
C ASP A 106 12.86 12.30 5.51
N ASP A 107 11.98 12.80 4.64
CA ASP A 107 12.00 14.20 4.18
C ASP A 107 11.84 15.19 5.36
N ALA A 108 10.97 14.87 6.33
CA ALA A 108 10.81 15.66 7.54
C ALA A 108 12.07 15.64 8.42
N ARG A 109 12.78 14.51 8.51
CA ARG A 109 14.09 14.43 9.20
C ARG A 109 15.17 15.24 8.49
N ARG A 110 15.26 15.16 7.15
CA ARG A 110 16.21 15.97 6.36
C ARG A 110 16.00 17.46 6.56
N SER A 111 14.74 17.93 6.56
CA SER A 111 14.44 19.36 6.79
C SER A 111 14.78 19.86 8.20
N ARG A 112 14.80 18.97 9.21
CA ARG A 112 15.28 19.27 10.58
C ARG A 112 16.80 19.13 10.75
N GLY A 113 17.53 18.73 9.71
CA GLY A 113 18.97 18.48 9.78
C GLY A 113 19.35 17.21 10.54
N GLU A 114 18.42 16.28 10.73
CA GLU A 114 18.68 15.00 11.38
C GLU A 114 19.36 14.02 10.42
N VAL A 115 20.23 13.14 10.94
CA VAL A 115 20.92 12.13 10.14
C VAL A 115 19.90 11.08 9.67
N VAL A 116 19.63 11.10 8.38
CA VAL A 116 18.81 10.10 7.70
C VAL A 116 19.64 8.85 7.42
N ARG A 117 19.09 7.67 7.72
CA ARG A 117 19.69 6.41 7.31
C ARG A 117 19.34 6.17 5.85
N ASP A 118 20.27 6.45 4.93
CA ASP A 118 20.12 6.06 3.53
C ASP A 118 19.92 4.54 3.47
N GLY A 119 18.70 4.13 3.12
CA GLY A 119 18.29 2.75 3.00
C GLY A 119 19.00 2.06 1.85
N GLN A 120 20.12 1.40 2.14
CA GLN A 120 20.62 0.32 1.31
C GLN A 120 19.89 -0.97 1.69
N TYR A 121 19.06 -1.46 0.78
CA TYR A 121 18.67 -2.86 0.66
C TYR A 121 18.85 -3.28 -0.80
#